data_AF-A0AAW1EZU1-F1
#
_entry.id   AF-A0AAW1EZU1-F1
#
_cell.length_a   1.000
_cell.length_b   1.000
_cell.length_c   1.000
_cell.angle_alpha   90.00
_cell.angle_beta   90.00
_cell.angle_gamma   90.00
#
_symmetry.space_group_name_H-M   'P 1'
#
loop_
_entity.id
_entity.type
_entity.pdbx_description
1 polymer ?
#
loop_
_entity_poly.entity_id
_entity_poly.type
_entity_poly.pdbx_seq_one_letter_code
_entity_poly.pdbx_strand_id
1 'polypeptide(L)'
;MAKRLEAVAVFKEYNLRRHYESRHKDKYDSLQGQMRADKLSKLKSGLSAQQNTFVRQAQLNQSSVRASFRVAQLIASSGKPFTDGEFVKKCMNAVAKEVCPEKEDVFNAASLSASTITRRIEEIGGNVYAQLQQKAKEFNFFSLALDESTDVQDTAQLLIFIRGVSANFEMCEELAALQSLKGTTTGEDIFGKVCQTMEELDLDWSKLASITTDGAPSMVENPAVPFPAEKCVEALEMLKAQFGVRFRKLHVNAKEIRLFQNPFVADIDEAQPSYQFELAELQNCDVLKDAFKPNSLIDFYAALPNDTQMQGHSSH
;
A
#
# COMPACT_ATOMS: atom_id res chain seq x y z
N MET A 1 53.60 0.20 -27.39
CA MET A 1 53.75 -1.00 -26.54
C MET A 1 52.84 -0.87 -25.32
N ALA A 2 51.78 -1.68 -25.26
CA ALA A 2 50.82 -1.67 -24.16
C ALA A 2 51.47 -2.25 -22.88
N LYS A 3 51.52 -1.46 -21.80
CA LYS A 3 51.89 -1.97 -20.47
C LYS A 3 50.72 -2.79 -19.92
N ARG A 4 50.88 -4.11 -19.93
CA ARG A 4 50.00 -5.08 -19.27
C ARG A 4 49.90 -4.72 -17.77
N LEU A 5 48.69 -4.46 -17.28
CA LEU A 5 48.40 -4.28 -15.85
C LEU A 5 48.38 -5.67 -15.20
N GLU A 6 49.46 -6.04 -14.50
CA GLU A 6 49.51 -7.25 -13.69
C GLU A 6 48.95 -6.95 -12.31
N ALA A 7 47.69 -7.34 -12.08
CA ALA A 7 47.02 -7.21 -10.80
C ALA A 7 47.62 -8.21 -9.78
N VAL A 8 47.85 -7.76 -8.54
CA VAL A 8 48.19 -8.64 -7.43
C VAL A 8 46.95 -9.47 -7.09
N ALA A 9 46.90 -10.70 -7.58
CA ALA A 9 45.70 -11.55 -7.51
C ALA A 9 45.31 -11.97 -6.08
N VAL A 10 46.21 -11.84 -5.09
CA VAL A 10 45.96 -12.20 -3.69
C VAL A 10 46.71 -11.25 -2.75
N PHE A 11 45.98 -10.55 -1.88
CA PHE A 11 46.49 -9.61 -0.87
C PHE A 11 47.20 -10.34 0.30
N LYS A 12 48.34 -10.98 0.01
CA LYS A 12 49.26 -11.52 1.03
C LYS A 12 50.50 -10.63 1.13
N GLU A 13 50.97 -10.38 2.35
CA GLU A 13 52.13 -9.49 2.63
C GLU A 13 53.34 -9.83 1.76
N TYR A 14 53.68 -11.13 1.65
CA TYR A 14 54.78 -11.62 0.82
C TYR A 14 54.65 -11.20 -0.66
N ASN A 15 53.45 -11.25 -1.24
CA ASN A 15 53.22 -10.86 -2.64
C ASN A 15 53.37 -9.36 -2.83
N LEU A 16 52.88 -8.57 -1.88
CA LEU A 16 53.00 -7.10 -1.90
C LEU A 16 54.46 -6.67 -1.78
N ARG A 17 55.21 -7.29 -0.86
CA ARG A 17 56.63 -7.05 -0.64
C ARG A 17 57.44 -7.39 -1.90
N ARG A 18 57.25 -8.57 -2.48
CA ARG A 18 57.93 -8.98 -3.72
C ARG A 18 57.62 -8.03 -4.88
N HIS A 19 56.36 -7.60 -5.03
CA HIS A 19 55.98 -6.64 -6.06
C HIS A 19 56.63 -5.27 -5.86
N TYR A 20 56.69 -4.79 -4.61
CA TYR A 20 57.39 -3.56 -4.29
C TYR A 20 58.87 -3.65 -4.64
N GLU A 21 59.56 -4.68 -4.14
CA GLU A 21 61.00 -4.89 -4.31
C GLU A 21 61.41 -5.02 -5.78
N SER A 22 60.59 -5.71 -6.60
CA SER A 22 60.93 -5.98 -8.00
C SER A 22 60.50 -4.89 -8.99
N ARG A 23 59.57 -3.98 -8.62
CA ARG A 23 58.97 -3.04 -9.59
C ARG A 23 59.01 -1.58 -9.16
N HIS A 24 59.04 -1.32 -7.87
CA HIS A 24 58.82 0.02 -7.33
C HIS A 24 59.93 0.51 -6.40
N LYS A 25 60.80 -0.39 -5.95
CA LYS A 25 61.92 -0.12 -5.04
C LYS A 25 62.78 1.05 -5.51
N ASP A 26 63.35 0.96 -6.71
CA ASP A 26 64.25 1.99 -7.25
C ASP A 26 63.58 3.37 -7.37
N LYS A 27 62.24 3.38 -7.54
CA LYS A 27 61.45 4.60 -7.73
C LYS A 27 61.00 5.24 -6.42
N TYR A 28 60.75 4.45 -5.38
CA TYR A 28 60.16 4.94 -4.13
C TYR A 28 61.11 4.92 -2.93
N ASP A 29 62.19 4.13 -2.95
CA ASP A 29 63.22 4.14 -1.89
C ASP A 29 64.04 5.43 -1.91
N SER A 30 64.17 6.07 -3.07
CA SER A 30 64.82 7.38 -3.23
C SER A 30 64.00 8.56 -2.68
N LEU A 31 62.71 8.34 -2.37
CA LEU A 31 61.84 9.36 -1.77
C LEU A 31 61.87 9.25 -0.25
N GLN A 32 62.50 10.24 0.40
CA GLN A 32 62.59 10.36 1.86
C GLN A 32 62.05 11.70 2.36
N GLY A 33 61.76 11.79 3.66
CA GLY A 33 61.31 13.02 4.33
C GLY A 33 60.08 13.66 3.66
N GLN A 34 60.13 14.97 3.46
CA GLN A 34 59.02 15.76 2.93
C GLN A 34 58.60 15.33 1.52
N MET A 35 59.56 14.99 0.64
CA MET A 35 59.27 14.54 -0.73
C MET A 35 58.42 13.26 -0.74
N ARG A 36 58.65 12.36 0.23
CA ARG A 36 57.82 11.16 0.41
C ARG A 36 56.43 11.53 0.88
N ALA A 37 56.32 12.42 1.86
CA ALA A 37 55.04 12.88 2.40
C ALA A 37 54.18 13.55 1.30
N ASP A 38 54.77 14.43 0.50
CA ASP A 38 54.09 15.14 -0.60
C ASP A 38 53.64 14.15 -1.69
N LYS A 39 54.49 13.18 -2.05
CA LYS A 39 54.13 12.17 -3.04
C LYS A 39 52.99 11.28 -2.55
N LEU A 40 53.03 10.89 -1.28
CA LEU A 40 51.98 10.07 -0.66
C LEU A 40 50.67 10.85 -0.57
N SER A 41 50.72 12.14 -0.21
CA SER A 41 49.57 13.04 -0.19
C SER A 41 48.93 13.15 -1.58
N LYS A 42 49.74 13.35 -2.63
CA LYS A 42 49.26 13.42 -4.02
C LYS A 42 48.66 12.10 -4.51
N LEU A 43 49.22 10.96 -4.11
CA LEU A 43 48.66 9.65 -4.45
C LEU A 43 47.35 9.38 -3.69
N LYS A 44 47.27 9.76 -2.41
CA LYS A 44 46.04 9.67 -1.61
C LYS A 44 44.93 10.56 -2.16
N SER A 45 45.24 11.81 -2.54
CA SER A 45 44.26 12.71 -3.15
C SER A 45 43.79 12.22 -4.52
N GLY A 46 44.71 11.69 -5.34
CA GLY A 46 44.35 11.03 -6.61
C GLY A 46 43.47 9.80 -6.42
N LEU A 47 43.77 8.96 -5.44
CA LEU A 47 42.96 7.77 -5.12
C LEU A 47 41.57 8.15 -4.61
N SER A 48 41.49 9.13 -3.71
CA SER A 48 40.22 9.66 -3.19
C SER A 48 39.37 10.27 -4.31
N ALA A 49 39.97 11.04 -5.22
CA ALA A 49 39.28 11.57 -6.40
C ALA A 49 38.75 10.46 -7.32
N GLN A 50 39.52 9.38 -7.54
CA GLN A 50 39.07 8.22 -8.31
C GLN A 50 37.90 7.50 -7.62
N GLN A 51 38.01 7.22 -6.32
CA GLN A 51 36.96 6.56 -5.55
C GLN A 51 35.66 7.40 -5.53
N ASN A 52 35.78 8.71 -5.31
CA ASN A 52 34.64 9.63 -5.34
C ASN A 52 33.95 9.67 -6.71
N THR A 53 34.71 9.50 -7.81
CA THR A 53 34.13 9.41 -9.16
C THR A 53 33.23 8.18 -9.30
N PHE A 54 33.67 7.01 -8.82
CA PHE A 54 32.86 5.78 -8.85
C PHE A 54 31.61 5.88 -7.97
N VAL A 55 31.76 6.42 -6.75
CA VAL A 55 30.61 6.63 -5.84
C VAL A 55 29.59 7.58 -6.47
N ARG A 56 30.04 8.69 -7.05
CA ARG A 56 29.17 9.65 -7.73
C ARG A 56 28.44 9.03 -8.92
N GLN A 57 29.11 8.20 -9.72
CA GLN A 57 28.47 7.51 -10.84
C GLN A 57 27.40 6.52 -10.35
N ALA A 58 27.66 5.77 -9.28
CA ALA A 58 26.69 4.87 -8.70
C ALA A 58 25.44 5.61 -8.17
N GLN A 59 25.64 6.75 -7.51
CA GLN A 59 24.56 7.61 -7.01
C GLN A 59 23.73 8.21 -8.15
N LEU A 60 24.36 8.75 -9.20
CA LEU A 60 23.67 9.28 -10.38
C LEU A 60 22.80 8.21 -11.05
N ASN A 61 23.31 6.98 -11.16
CA ASN A 61 22.55 5.86 -11.69
C ASN A 61 21.31 5.56 -10.82
N GLN A 62 21.43 5.59 -9.49
CA GLN A 62 20.28 5.40 -8.59
C GLN A 62 19.23 6.52 -8.71
N SER A 63 19.67 7.79 -8.73
CA SER A 63 18.76 8.93 -8.88
C SER A 63 18.00 8.90 -10.20
N SER A 64 18.68 8.57 -11.31
CA SER A 64 18.06 8.40 -12.62
C SER A 64 17.02 7.28 -12.62
N VAL A 65 17.36 6.12 -12.04
CA VAL A 65 16.41 5.00 -11.92
C VAL A 65 15.18 5.40 -11.11
N ARG A 66 15.37 6.03 -9.95
CA ARG A 66 14.25 6.49 -9.11
C ARG A 66 13.37 7.51 -9.83
N ALA A 67 13.97 8.44 -10.57
CA ALA A 67 13.23 9.38 -11.41
C ALA A 67 12.41 8.66 -12.48
N SER A 68 12.97 7.64 -13.15
CA SER A 68 12.25 6.86 -14.16
C SER A 68 11.01 6.15 -13.61
N PHE A 69 11.10 5.56 -12.41
CA PHE A 69 9.96 4.97 -11.72
C PHE A 69 8.90 6.02 -11.36
N ARG A 70 9.33 7.20 -10.88
CA ARG A 70 8.39 8.25 -10.49
C ARG A 70 7.61 8.78 -11.69
N VAL A 71 8.27 8.98 -12.82
CA VAL A 71 7.61 9.39 -14.07
C VAL A 71 6.68 8.29 -14.57
N ALA A 72 7.12 7.03 -14.55
CA ALA A 72 6.28 5.88 -14.93
C ALA A 72 5.01 5.78 -14.07
N GLN A 73 5.12 5.96 -12.76
CA GLN A 73 3.99 6.01 -11.85
C GLN A 73 3.01 7.13 -12.20
N LEU A 74 3.51 8.34 -12.49
CA LEU A 74 2.66 9.48 -12.85
C LEU A 74 1.93 9.25 -14.18
N ILE A 75 2.60 8.65 -15.17
CA ILE A 75 1.99 8.28 -16.46
C ILE A 75 0.86 7.28 -16.22
N ALA A 76 1.13 6.21 -15.44
CA ALA A 76 0.16 5.17 -15.14
C ALA A 76 -1.06 5.71 -14.37
N SER A 77 -0.83 6.45 -13.27
CA SER A 77 -1.92 6.99 -12.44
C SER A 77 -2.77 8.03 -13.16
N SER A 78 -2.24 8.62 -14.24
CA SER A 78 -2.96 9.60 -15.07
C SER A 78 -3.62 8.97 -16.30
N GLY A 79 -3.56 7.64 -16.46
CA GLY A 79 -4.10 6.93 -17.63
C GLY A 79 -3.47 7.35 -18.95
N LYS A 80 -2.20 7.75 -18.95
CA LYS A 80 -1.51 8.25 -20.14
C LYS A 80 -0.79 7.14 -20.92
N PRO A 81 -0.64 7.28 -22.26
CA PRO A 81 0.11 6.32 -23.07
C PRO A 81 1.57 6.19 -22.60
N PHE A 82 2.15 4.99 -22.73
CA PHE A 82 3.55 4.76 -22.36
C PHE A 82 4.54 5.60 -23.18
N THR A 83 4.16 5.97 -24.40
CA THR A 83 4.92 6.85 -25.30
C THR A 83 5.09 8.26 -24.75
N ASP A 84 4.24 8.69 -23.82
CA ASP A 84 4.35 10.03 -23.21
C ASP A 84 5.64 10.21 -22.43
N GLY A 85 6.30 9.12 -22.01
CA GLY A 85 7.63 9.18 -21.40
C GLY A 85 8.66 9.91 -22.28
N GLU A 86 8.60 9.74 -23.59
CA GLU A 86 9.50 10.42 -24.53
C GLU A 86 9.18 11.91 -24.63
N PHE A 87 7.89 12.27 -24.60
CA PHE A 87 7.46 13.66 -24.59
C PHE A 87 7.88 14.35 -23.28
N VAL A 88 7.66 13.70 -22.13
CA VAL A 88 8.12 14.19 -20.82
C VAL A 88 9.63 14.39 -20.82
N LYS A 89 10.41 13.46 -21.39
CA LYS A 89 11.87 13.62 -21.52
C LYS A 89 12.26 14.84 -22.34
N LYS A 90 11.59 15.08 -23.47
CA LYS A 90 11.81 16.28 -24.31
C LYS A 90 11.55 17.56 -23.52
N CYS A 91 10.44 17.62 -22.78
CA CYS A 91 10.10 18.77 -21.93
C CYS A 91 11.14 19.01 -20.84
N MET A 92 11.54 17.96 -20.10
CA MET A 92 12.55 18.06 -19.04
C MET A 92 13.88 18.57 -19.58
N ASN A 93 14.33 18.07 -20.73
CA ASN A 93 15.58 18.49 -21.35
C ASN A 93 15.53 19.92 -21.88
N ALA A 94 14.39 20.35 -22.45
CA ALA A 94 14.22 21.74 -22.89
C ALA A 94 14.33 22.72 -21.71
N VAL A 95 13.68 22.40 -20.59
CA VAL A 95 13.77 23.20 -19.35
C VAL A 95 15.20 23.18 -18.78
N ALA A 96 15.85 22.01 -18.74
CA ALA A 96 17.21 21.88 -18.22
C ALA A 96 18.20 22.75 -18.99
N LYS A 97 18.09 22.80 -20.33
CA LYS A 97 18.94 23.64 -21.18
C LYS A 97 18.85 25.13 -20.86
N GLU A 98 17.65 25.63 -20.57
CA GLU A 98 17.43 27.05 -20.29
C GLU A 98 17.73 27.44 -18.83
N VAL A 99 17.38 26.56 -17.89
CA VAL A 99 17.40 26.89 -16.45
C VAL A 99 18.67 26.42 -15.75
N CYS A 100 19.22 25.27 -16.15
CA CYS A 100 20.41 24.67 -15.51
C CYS A 100 21.24 23.83 -16.50
N PRO A 101 21.81 24.44 -17.56
CA PRO A 101 22.53 23.71 -18.60
C PRO A 101 23.73 22.90 -18.06
N GLU A 102 24.31 23.30 -16.93
CA GLU A 102 25.37 22.55 -16.25
C GLU A 102 24.92 21.18 -15.70
N LYS A 103 23.61 20.93 -15.64
CA LYS A 103 23.01 19.67 -15.18
C LYS A 103 22.33 18.88 -16.29
N GLU A 104 22.43 19.29 -17.55
CA GLU A 104 21.72 18.66 -18.67
C GLU A 104 21.96 17.13 -18.73
N ASP A 105 23.20 16.69 -18.53
CA ASP A 105 23.57 15.27 -18.52
C ASP A 105 22.81 14.45 -17.46
N VAL A 106 22.47 15.06 -16.32
CA VAL A 106 21.72 14.41 -15.24
C VAL A 106 20.27 14.13 -15.68
N PHE A 107 19.65 15.07 -16.40
CA PHE A 107 18.31 14.88 -16.94
C PHE A 107 18.31 13.91 -18.13
N ASN A 108 19.32 14.00 -18.99
CA ASN A 108 19.51 13.08 -20.12
C ASN A 108 19.68 11.62 -19.69
N ALA A 109 20.29 11.39 -18.53
CA ALA A 109 20.51 10.05 -17.97
C ALA A 109 19.20 9.33 -17.59
N ALA A 110 18.07 10.02 -17.42
CA ALA A 110 16.78 9.38 -17.15
C ALA A 110 16.28 8.62 -18.38
N SER A 111 16.13 7.30 -18.27
CA SER A 111 15.53 6.48 -19.34
C SER A 111 14.01 6.54 -19.23
N LEU A 112 13.36 7.16 -20.22
CA LEU A 112 11.90 7.34 -20.27
C LEU A 112 11.32 6.89 -21.62
N SER A 113 12.00 5.99 -22.34
CA SER A 113 11.44 5.37 -23.55
C SER A 113 10.15 4.63 -23.23
N ALA A 114 9.26 4.45 -24.21
CA ALA A 114 8.02 3.70 -24.02
C ALA A 114 8.28 2.31 -23.39
N SER A 115 9.28 1.57 -23.89
CA SER A 115 9.70 0.28 -23.33
C SER A 115 10.19 0.35 -21.89
N THR A 116 10.88 1.43 -21.51
CA THR A 116 11.29 1.62 -20.12
C THR A 116 10.09 1.89 -19.24
N ILE A 117 9.19 2.79 -19.67
CA ILE A 117 7.97 3.13 -18.93
C ILE A 117 7.11 1.89 -18.73
N THR A 118 6.88 1.08 -19.77
CA THR A 118 6.14 -0.19 -19.67
C THR A 118 6.75 -1.10 -18.60
N ARG A 119 8.04 -1.40 -18.69
CA ARG A 119 8.71 -2.28 -17.70
C ARG A 119 8.62 -1.72 -16.28
N ARG A 120 8.77 -0.40 -16.09
CA ARG A 120 8.66 0.22 -14.77
C ARG A 120 7.25 0.13 -14.21
N ILE A 121 6.23 0.30 -15.05
CA ILE A 121 4.83 0.14 -14.65
C ILE A 121 4.54 -1.32 -14.29
N GLU A 122 5.04 -2.29 -15.05
CA GLU A 122 4.94 -3.71 -14.72
C GLU A 122 5.62 -4.04 -13.38
N GLU A 123 6.83 -3.51 -13.14
CA GLU A 123 7.54 -3.67 -11.87
C GLU A 123 6.78 -3.04 -10.68
N ILE A 124 6.17 -1.86 -10.88
CA ILE A 124 5.30 -1.22 -9.89
C ILE A 124 4.06 -2.09 -9.64
N GLY A 125 3.38 -2.53 -10.69
CA GLY A 125 2.18 -3.35 -10.63
C GLY A 125 2.45 -4.67 -9.91
N GLY A 126 3.55 -5.35 -10.24
CA GLY A 126 3.98 -6.58 -9.55
C GLY A 126 4.28 -6.34 -8.08
N ASN A 127 4.87 -5.20 -7.71
CA ASN A 127 5.10 -4.86 -6.31
C ASN A 127 3.78 -4.59 -5.56
N VAL A 128 2.84 -3.87 -6.17
CA VAL A 128 1.50 -3.64 -5.60
C VAL A 128 0.76 -4.97 -5.42
N TYR A 129 0.82 -5.84 -6.41
CA TYR A 129 0.22 -7.18 -6.35
C TYR A 129 0.83 -8.04 -5.23
N ALA A 130 2.16 -8.02 -5.09
CA ALA A 130 2.83 -8.73 -4.00
C ALA A 130 2.43 -8.20 -2.60
N GLN A 131 2.20 -6.89 -2.46
CA GLN A 131 1.67 -6.32 -1.22
C GLN A 131 0.23 -6.78 -0.95
N LEU A 132 -0.62 -6.86 -1.98
CA LEU A 132 -1.96 -7.40 -1.85
C LEU A 132 -1.93 -8.88 -1.40
N GLN A 133 -1.07 -9.70 -2.00
CA GLN A 133 -0.86 -11.10 -1.59
C GLN A 133 -0.45 -11.22 -0.12
N GLN A 134 0.42 -10.33 0.38
CA GLN A 134 0.82 -10.34 1.78
C GLN A 134 -0.35 -9.99 2.71
N LYS A 135 -1.10 -8.94 2.38
CA LYS A 135 -2.29 -8.53 3.14
C LYS A 135 -3.38 -9.60 3.12
N ALA A 136 -3.58 -10.26 1.99
CA ALA A 136 -4.57 -11.31 1.81
C ALA A 136 -4.45 -12.45 2.82
N LYS A 137 -3.21 -12.79 3.21
CA LYS A 137 -2.92 -13.83 4.22
C LYS A 137 -3.39 -13.45 5.62
N GLU A 138 -3.45 -12.15 5.91
CA GLU A 138 -3.86 -11.60 7.20
C GLU A 138 -5.38 -11.45 7.32
N PHE A 139 -6.14 -11.69 6.24
CA PHE A 139 -7.59 -11.61 6.28
C PHE A 139 -8.15 -12.70 7.19
N ASN A 140 -9.05 -12.28 8.08
CA ASN A 140 -9.91 -13.18 8.85
C ASN A 140 -11.08 -13.64 7.98
N PHE A 141 -11.63 -12.72 7.20
CA PHE A 141 -12.67 -12.95 6.20
C PHE A 141 -12.47 -12.03 5.01
N PHE A 142 -12.92 -12.46 3.84
CA PHE A 142 -12.94 -11.63 2.65
C PHE A 142 -14.16 -11.93 1.77
N SER A 143 -14.55 -10.98 0.93
CA SER A 143 -15.56 -11.16 -0.10
C SER A 143 -14.99 -10.78 -1.47
N LEU A 144 -15.56 -11.36 -2.52
CA LEU A 144 -15.23 -11.03 -3.90
C LEU A 144 -16.43 -10.35 -4.57
N ALA A 145 -16.15 -9.31 -5.35
CA ALA A 145 -17.12 -8.74 -6.28
C ALA A 145 -16.63 -8.97 -7.71
N LEU A 146 -17.50 -9.56 -8.53
CA LEU A 146 -17.23 -9.92 -9.91
C LEU A 146 -18.03 -9.01 -10.82
N ASP A 147 -17.35 -8.40 -11.78
CA ASP A 147 -17.95 -7.52 -12.77
C ASP A 147 -17.45 -7.92 -14.17
N GLU A 148 -18.36 -8.09 -15.12
CA GLU A 148 -18.02 -8.38 -16.51
C GLU A 148 -17.97 -7.05 -17.28
N SER A 149 -16.80 -6.74 -17.84
CA SER A 149 -16.60 -5.56 -18.68
C SER A 149 -16.17 -5.99 -20.09
N THR A 150 -16.33 -5.11 -21.06
CA THR A 150 -15.86 -5.31 -22.43
C THR A 150 -14.72 -4.34 -22.72
N ASP A 151 -13.61 -4.85 -23.26
CA ASP A 151 -12.52 -3.97 -23.66
C ASP A 151 -12.79 -3.31 -25.03
N VAL A 152 -11.88 -2.42 -25.43
CA VAL A 152 -11.99 -1.66 -26.69
C VAL A 152 -11.95 -2.55 -27.95
N GLN A 153 -11.59 -3.84 -27.81
CA GLN A 153 -11.59 -4.84 -28.87
C GLN A 153 -12.77 -5.81 -28.75
N ASP A 154 -13.78 -5.48 -27.94
CA ASP A 154 -14.97 -6.30 -27.67
C ASP A 154 -14.63 -7.67 -27.06
N THR A 155 -13.48 -7.76 -26.36
CA THR A 155 -13.13 -8.94 -25.58
C THR A 155 -13.67 -8.77 -24.17
N ALA A 156 -14.45 -9.75 -23.70
CA ALA A 156 -14.95 -9.77 -22.34
C ALA A 156 -13.80 -9.91 -21.33
N GLN A 157 -13.87 -9.14 -20.26
CA GLN A 157 -12.91 -9.11 -19.17
C GLN A 157 -13.65 -9.25 -17.84
N LEU A 158 -13.22 -10.19 -17.02
CA LEU A 158 -13.70 -10.36 -15.66
C LEU A 158 -12.84 -9.53 -14.72
N LEU A 159 -13.47 -8.52 -14.12
CA LEU A 159 -12.92 -7.77 -13.00
C LEU A 159 -13.26 -8.50 -11.70
N ILE A 160 -12.24 -8.76 -10.88
CA ILE A 160 -12.40 -9.37 -9.57
C ILE A 160 -11.88 -8.38 -8.54
N PHE A 161 -12.79 -7.83 -7.74
CA PHE A 161 -12.44 -7.01 -6.59
C PHE A 161 -12.44 -7.86 -5.33
N ILE A 162 -11.48 -7.62 -4.44
CA ILE A 162 -11.41 -8.25 -3.13
C ILE A 162 -11.64 -7.22 -2.04
N ARG A 163 -12.47 -7.58 -1.06
CA ARG A 163 -12.69 -6.84 0.17
C ARG A 163 -12.37 -7.74 1.35
N GLY A 164 -11.27 -7.47 2.04
CA GLY A 164 -10.79 -8.24 3.19
C GLY A 164 -10.82 -7.44 4.49
N VAL A 165 -10.96 -8.14 5.61
CA VAL A 165 -10.84 -7.57 6.97
C VAL A 165 -9.80 -8.33 7.79
N SER A 166 -8.87 -7.61 8.40
CA SER A 166 -7.86 -8.19 9.30
C SER A 166 -8.40 -8.38 10.72
N ALA A 167 -7.64 -9.10 11.56
CA ALA A 167 -7.95 -9.25 12.98
C ALA A 167 -8.05 -7.91 13.74
N ASN A 168 -7.39 -6.87 13.22
CA ASN A 168 -7.35 -5.52 13.79
C ASN A 168 -8.48 -4.61 13.26
N PHE A 169 -9.44 -5.14 12.51
CA PHE A 169 -10.52 -4.37 11.84
C PHE A 169 -10.02 -3.42 10.75
N GLU A 170 -8.82 -3.68 10.21
CA GLU A 170 -8.35 -2.95 9.04
C GLU A 170 -9.03 -3.52 7.80
N MET A 171 -9.67 -2.64 7.02
CA MET A 171 -10.33 -2.99 5.77
C MET A 171 -9.36 -2.81 4.61
N CYS A 172 -9.35 -3.78 3.70
CA CYS A 172 -8.61 -3.72 2.45
C CYS A 172 -9.59 -3.93 1.30
N GLU A 173 -9.64 -2.99 0.37
CA GLU A 173 -10.49 -3.04 -0.83
C GLU A 173 -9.61 -2.74 -2.04
N GLU A 174 -9.43 -3.73 -2.91
CA GLU A 174 -8.50 -3.64 -4.03
C GLU A 174 -9.01 -4.44 -5.24
N LEU A 175 -8.51 -4.12 -6.44
CA LEU A 175 -8.68 -4.96 -7.61
C LEU A 175 -7.75 -6.17 -7.48
N ALA A 176 -8.31 -7.36 -7.29
CA ALA A 176 -7.57 -8.61 -7.17
C ALA A 176 -7.06 -9.09 -8.53
N ALA A 177 -7.92 -9.07 -9.55
CA ALA A 177 -7.53 -9.52 -10.88
C ALA A 177 -8.36 -8.85 -11.97
N LEU A 178 -7.76 -8.77 -13.16
CA LEU A 178 -8.41 -8.45 -14.42
C LEU A 178 -8.11 -9.60 -15.39
N GLN A 179 -9.09 -10.47 -15.62
CA GLN A 179 -8.91 -11.72 -16.36
C GLN A 179 -9.63 -11.64 -17.71
N SER A 180 -8.91 -11.81 -18.82
CA SER A 180 -9.56 -11.91 -20.14
C SER A 180 -10.34 -13.22 -20.26
N LEU A 181 -11.60 -13.13 -20.70
CA LEU A 181 -12.45 -14.27 -21.06
C LEU A 181 -12.38 -14.45 -22.58
N LYS A 182 -11.61 -15.44 -23.03
CA LYS A 182 -11.42 -15.70 -24.46
C LYS A 182 -12.45 -16.70 -24.97
N GLY A 183 -13.26 -16.27 -25.94
CA GLY A 183 -14.19 -17.14 -26.66
C GLY A 183 -15.60 -17.13 -26.08
N THR A 184 -15.77 -17.64 -24.86
CA THR A 184 -17.07 -17.72 -24.17
C THR A 184 -17.04 -17.02 -22.81
N THR A 185 -18.22 -16.62 -22.34
CA THR A 185 -18.43 -15.96 -21.04
C THR A 185 -19.37 -16.81 -20.18
N THR A 186 -19.18 -18.14 -20.19
CA THR A 186 -20.04 -19.02 -19.41
C THR A 186 -19.70 -18.91 -17.92
N GLY A 187 -20.65 -19.28 -17.05
CA GLY A 187 -20.40 -19.35 -15.61
C GLY A 187 -19.22 -20.27 -15.24
N GLU A 188 -18.95 -21.30 -16.05
CA GLU A 188 -17.78 -22.18 -15.89
C GLU A 188 -16.46 -21.44 -16.16
N ASP A 189 -16.39 -20.67 -17.25
CA ASP A 189 -15.21 -19.85 -17.59
C ASP A 189 -14.91 -18.83 -16.48
N ILE A 190 -15.96 -18.17 -16.00
CA ILE A 190 -15.88 -17.19 -14.90
C ILE A 190 -15.41 -17.88 -13.62
N PHE A 191 -16.01 -19.00 -13.24
CA PHE A 191 -15.62 -19.74 -12.04
C PHE A 191 -14.17 -20.22 -12.11
N GLY A 192 -13.72 -20.69 -13.28
CA GLY A 192 -12.31 -21.04 -13.53
C GLY A 192 -11.36 -19.88 -13.25
N LYS A 193 -11.72 -18.65 -13.67
CA LYS A 193 -10.94 -17.44 -13.40
C LYS A 193 -10.95 -17.01 -11.94
N VAL A 194 -12.05 -17.22 -11.23
CA VAL A 194 -12.13 -17.01 -9.78
C VAL A 194 -11.20 -17.99 -9.06
N CYS A 195 -11.26 -19.29 -9.39
CA CYS A 195 -10.38 -20.30 -8.81
C CYS A 195 -8.90 -19.99 -9.04
N GLN A 196 -8.53 -19.60 -10.27
CA GLN A 196 -7.17 -19.17 -10.60
C GLN A 196 -6.73 -18.00 -9.71
N THR A 197 -7.59 -16.99 -9.54
CA THR A 197 -7.26 -15.80 -8.73
C THR A 197 -7.12 -16.13 -7.25
N MET A 198 -7.95 -17.06 -6.73
CA MET A 198 -7.87 -17.54 -5.35
C MET A 198 -6.54 -18.26 -5.10
N GLU A 199 -6.09 -19.10 -6.04
CA GLU A 199 -4.78 -19.78 -5.96
C GLU A 199 -3.61 -18.78 -6.06
N GLU A 200 -3.68 -17.84 -7.01
CA GLU A 200 -2.64 -16.82 -7.19
C GLU A 200 -2.48 -15.92 -5.97
N LEU A 201 -3.57 -15.60 -5.27
CA LEU A 201 -3.54 -14.80 -4.04
C LEU A 201 -3.32 -15.63 -2.76
N ASP A 202 -3.20 -16.96 -2.87
CA ASP A 202 -3.06 -17.88 -1.72
C ASP A 202 -4.21 -17.69 -0.71
N LEU A 203 -5.44 -17.53 -1.22
CA LEU A 203 -6.64 -17.27 -0.44
C LEU A 203 -7.28 -18.57 0.06
N ASP A 204 -7.67 -18.56 1.34
CA ASP A 204 -8.36 -19.67 1.97
C ASP A 204 -9.87 -19.61 1.72
N TRP A 205 -10.39 -20.61 1.01
CA TRP A 205 -11.83 -20.75 0.73
C TRP A 205 -12.69 -20.76 2.00
N SER A 206 -12.17 -21.22 3.14
CA SER A 206 -12.94 -21.23 4.41
C SER A 206 -13.17 -19.83 4.99
N LYS A 207 -12.40 -18.83 4.53
CA LYS A 207 -12.51 -17.42 4.94
C LYS A 207 -13.32 -16.57 3.95
N LEU A 208 -13.78 -17.17 2.85
CA LEU A 208 -14.63 -16.50 1.87
C LEU A 208 -16.03 -16.29 2.48
N ALA A 209 -16.41 -15.03 2.68
CA ALA A 209 -17.69 -14.64 3.24
C ALA A 209 -18.80 -14.53 2.19
N SER A 210 -18.48 -14.00 1.00
CA SER A 210 -19.44 -13.87 -0.11
C SER A 210 -18.76 -13.65 -1.45
N ILE A 211 -19.49 -13.99 -2.52
CA ILE A 211 -19.21 -13.57 -3.89
C ILE A 211 -20.45 -12.81 -4.38
N THR A 212 -20.27 -11.60 -4.90
CA THR A 212 -21.34 -10.81 -5.49
C THR A 212 -21.08 -10.61 -6.97
N THR A 213 -22.11 -10.81 -7.79
CA THR A 213 -22.09 -10.60 -9.23
C THR A 213 -23.15 -9.54 -9.59
N ASP A 214 -23.05 -8.94 -10.77
CA ASP A 214 -24.01 -7.97 -11.29
C ASP A 214 -25.35 -8.59 -11.75
N GLY A 215 -25.45 -9.92 -11.68
CA GLY A 215 -26.63 -10.67 -12.08
C GLY A 215 -26.79 -10.88 -13.59
N ALA A 216 -25.73 -10.64 -14.39
CA ALA A 216 -25.72 -10.98 -15.80
C ALA A 216 -26.04 -12.49 -15.98
N PRO A 217 -26.80 -12.90 -17.01
CA PRO A 217 -27.18 -14.31 -17.19
C PRO A 217 -26.00 -15.29 -17.17
N SER A 218 -24.86 -14.89 -17.74
CA SER A 218 -23.56 -15.59 -17.68
C SER A 218 -23.08 -15.91 -16.26
N MET A 219 -23.39 -15.03 -15.30
CA MET A 219 -22.99 -15.09 -13.89
C MET A 219 -24.00 -15.85 -13.00
N VAL A 220 -25.18 -16.18 -13.52
CA VAL A 220 -26.30 -16.79 -12.78
C VAL A 220 -26.66 -18.19 -13.34
N GLU A 221 -26.12 -18.57 -14.49
CA GLU A 221 -26.39 -19.87 -15.11
C GLU A 221 -25.93 -21.05 -14.25
N ASN A 222 -26.84 -22.03 -14.14
CA ASN A 222 -26.80 -23.19 -13.25
C ASN A 222 -25.60 -24.10 -13.59
N PRO A 223 -24.54 -24.16 -12.76
CA PRO A 223 -23.38 -24.97 -13.09
C PRO A 223 -23.71 -26.46 -12.96
N ALA A 224 -23.22 -27.26 -13.91
CA ALA A 224 -23.20 -28.72 -13.80
C ALA A 224 -22.40 -29.22 -12.56
N VAL A 225 -21.65 -28.32 -11.92
CA VAL A 225 -21.04 -28.50 -10.61
C VAL A 225 -21.97 -27.92 -9.54
N PRO A 226 -22.53 -28.74 -8.62
CA PRO A 226 -23.41 -28.22 -7.59
C PRO A 226 -22.66 -27.19 -6.73
N PHE A 227 -23.24 -25.99 -6.62
CA PHE A 227 -22.81 -24.98 -5.65
C PHE A 227 -22.69 -25.65 -4.27
N PRO A 228 -21.58 -25.47 -3.52
CA PRO A 228 -21.35 -26.16 -2.27
C PRO A 228 -22.20 -25.54 -1.15
N ALA A 229 -23.52 -25.65 -1.30
CA ALA A 229 -24.53 -25.06 -0.43
C ALA A 229 -24.31 -25.48 1.03
N GLU A 230 -23.88 -26.74 1.26
CA GLU A 230 -23.55 -27.24 2.60
C GLU A 230 -22.39 -26.46 3.23
N LYS A 231 -21.31 -26.19 2.48
CA LYS A 231 -20.17 -25.40 3.00
C LYS A 231 -20.55 -23.94 3.24
N CYS A 232 -21.36 -23.37 2.36
CA CYS A 232 -21.85 -22.00 2.54
C CYS A 232 -22.79 -21.89 3.75
N VAL A 233 -23.67 -22.87 3.98
CA VAL A 233 -24.54 -22.93 5.15
C VAL A 233 -23.71 -23.11 6.42
N GLU A 234 -22.69 -23.97 6.41
CA GLU A 234 -21.77 -24.15 7.53
C GLU A 234 -21.03 -22.84 7.86
N ALA A 235 -20.51 -22.15 6.85
CA ALA A 235 -19.85 -20.85 7.01
C ALA A 235 -20.81 -19.77 7.53
N LEU A 236 -22.06 -19.74 7.04
CA LEU A 236 -23.10 -18.80 7.50
C LEU A 236 -23.51 -19.08 8.95
N GLU A 237 -23.67 -20.33 9.35
CA GLU A 237 -23.97 -20.70 10.74
C GLU A 237 -22.79 -20.41 11.67
N MET A 238 -21.55 -20.66 11.23
CA MET A 238 -20.35 -20.24 11.96
C MET A 238 -20.29 -18.71 12.13
N LEU A 239 -20.52 -17.96 11.07
CA LEU A 239 -20.50 -16.50 11.08
C LEU A 239 -21.60 -15.94 12.00
N LYS A 240 -22.81 -16.49 11.93
CA LYS A 240 -23.93 -16.16 12.82
C LYS A 240 -23.62 -16.48 14.27
N ALA A 241 -22.99 -17.62 14.56
CA ALA A 241 -22.53 -17.97 15.90
C ALA A 241 -21.46 -17.00 16.42
N GLN A 242 -20.48 -16.64 15.57
CA GLN A 242 -19.43 -15.67 15.91
C GLN A 242 -20.01 -14.28 16.17
N PHE A 243 -20.94 -13.80 15.34
CA PHE A 243 -21.66 -12.56 15.58
C PHE A 243 -22.49 -12.61 16.86
N GLY A 244 -23.18 -13.72 17.14
CA GLY A 244 -23.90 -13.91 18.39
C GLY A 244 -23.01 -13.84 19.63
N VAL A 245 -21.78 -14.38 19.56
CA VAL A 245 -20.78 -14.28 20.64
C VAL A 245 -20.25 -12.85 20.75
N ARG A 246 -19.82 -12.27 19.63
CA ARG A 246 -19.16 -10.96 19.58
C ARG A 246 -20.08 -9.82 19.98
N PHE A 247 -21.34 -9.87 19.52
CA PHE A 247 -22.36 -8.88 19.87
C PHE A 247 -23.12 -9.21 21.14
N ARG A 248 -22.78 -10.30 21.85
CA ARG A 248 -23.44 -10.66 23.12
C ARG A 248 -23.41 -9.51 24.12
N LYS A 249 -22.25 -8.86 24.29
CA LYS A 249 -22.10 -7.71 25.20
C LYS A 249 -22.95 -6.51 24.77
N LEU A 250 -23.04 -6.25 23.46
CA LEU A 250 -23.88 -5.17 22.92
C LEU A 250 -25.37 -5.45 23.13
N HIS A 251 -25.80 -6.72 23.06
CA HIS A 251 -27.17 -7.11 23.37
C HIS A 251 -27.48 -7.02 24.87
N VAL A 252 -26.54 -7.44 25.73
CA VAL A 252 -26.66 -7.31 27.19
C VAL A 252 -26.82 -5.84 27.59
N ASN A 253 -26.05 -4.95 26.96
CA ASN A 253 -26.06 -3.51 27.26
C ASN A 253 -26.99 -2.72 26.34
N ALA A 254 -27.85 -3.37 25.54
CA ALA A 254 -28.66 -2.69 24.53
C ALA A 254 -29.57 -1.61 25.13
N LYS A 255 -30.07 -1.84 26.35
CA LYS A 255 -30.88 -0.87 27.08
C LYS A 255 -30.09 0.37 27.48
N GLU A 256 -28.88 0.19 28.00
CA GLU A 256 -27.97 1.28 28.34
C GLU A 256 -27.54 2.05 27.09
N ILE A 257 -27.20 1.35 26.00
CA ILE A 257 -26.82 1.98 24.73
C ILE A 257 -27.96 2.85 24.17
N ARG A 258 -29.21 2.37 24.25
CA ARG A 258 -30.38 3.16 23.83
C ARG A 258 -30.61 4.37 24.73
N LEU A 259 -30.39 4.23 26.03
CA LEU A 259 -30.44 5.33 26.98
C LEU A 259 -29.42 6.42 26.63
N PHE A 260 -28.18 6.05 26.31
CA PHE A 260 -27.15 7.00 25.85
C PHE A 260 -27.38 7.51 24.41
N GLN A 261 -28.10 6.77 23.58
CA GLN A 261 -28.40 7.21 22.21
C GLN A 261 -29.42 8.35 22.20
N ASN A 262 -30.41 8.33 23.10
CA ASN A 262 -31.35 9.43 23.25
C ASN A 262 -31.93 9.44 24.67
N PRO A 263 -31.29 10.13 25.61
CA PRO A 263 -31.76 10.16 26.99
C PRO A 263 -33.02 10.99 27.16
N PHE A 264 -33.42 11.82 26.18
CA PHE A 264 -34.59 12.70 26.26
C PHE A 264 -35.93 12.03 26.00
N VAL A 265 -35.91 10.81 25.47
CA VAL A 265 -37.11 9.99 25.20
C VAL A 265 -37.08 8.66 25.94
N ALA A 266 -36.06 8.45 26.78
CA ALA A 266 -35.92 7.24 27.58
C ALA A 266 -36.96 7.21 28.69
N ASP A 267 -37.52 6.03 28.96
CA ASP A 267 -38.42 5.84 30.09
C ASP A 267 -37.61 5.86 31.40
N ILE A 268 -37.94 6.79 32.29
CA ILE A 268 -37.28 6.96 33.58
C ILE A 268 -37.55 5.75 34.47
N ASP A 269 -38.76 5.18 34.41
CA ASP A 269 -39.15 4.07 35.26
C ASP A 269 -38.45 2.75 34.85
N GLU A 270 -38.03 2.64 33.59
CA GLU A 270 -37.26 1.48 33.09
C GLU A 270 -35.73 1.61 33.26
N ALA A 271 -35.23 2.78 33.64
CA ALA A 271 -33.79 3.01 33.87
C ALA A 271 -33.30 2.40 35.19
N GLN A 272 -31.99 2.21 35.34
CA GLN A 272 -31.44 1.79 36.64
C GLN A 272 -31.74 2.86 37.71
N PRO A 273 -32.12 2.48 38.95
CA PRO A 273 -32.47 3.42 40.02
C PRO A 273 -31.41 4.48 40.30
N SER A 274 -30.13 4.17 40.08
CA SER A 274 -29.02 5.12 40.25
C SER A 274 -29.04 6.28 39.27
N TYR A 275 -29.66 6.12 38.09
CA TYR A 275 -29.67 7.13 37.02
C TYR A 275 -31.00 7.88 36.91
N GLN A 276 -32.05 7.43 37.60
CA GLN A 276 -33.41 7.96 37.42
C GLN A 276 -33.52 9.45 37.74
N PHE A 277 -32.87 9.91 38.81
CA PHE A 277 -32.87 11.34 39.19
C PHE A 277 -32.12 12.21 38.17
N GLU A 278 -30.92 11.80 37.77
CA GLU A 278 -30.12 12.52 36.78
C GLU A 278 -30.82 12.55 35.42
N LEU A 279 -31.47 11.44 35.04
CA LEU A 279 -32.23 11.35 33.80
C LEU A 279 -33.47 12.26 33.84
N ALA A 280 -34.17 12.33 34.97
CA ALA A 280 -35.30 13.24 35.16
C ALA A 280 -34.87 14.72 35.13
N GLU A 281 -33.72 15.06 35.72
CA GLU A 281 -33.16 16.42 35.66
C GLU A 281 -32.74 16.78 34.23
N LEU A 282 -32.03 15.89 33.55
CA LEU A 282 -31.63 16.05 32.15
C LEU A 282 -32.86 16.24 31.25
N GLN A 283 -33.88 15.39 31.40
CA GLN A 283 -35.14 15.47 30.64
C GLN A 283 -35.97 16.71 30.95
N ASN A 284 -35.73 17.41 32.06
CA ASN A 284 -36.42 18.67 32.38
C ASN A 284 -35.60 19.93 32.00
N CYS A 285 -34.41 19.77 31.45
CA CYS A 285 -33.57 20.90 31.04
C CYS A 285 -33.78 21.26 29.55
N ASP A 286 -34.57 22.31 29.28
CA ASP A 286 -34.83 22.76 27.91
C ASP A 286 -33.57 23.23 27.17
N VAL A 287 -32.61 23.81 27.89
CA VAL A 287 -31.30 24.22 27.34
C VAL A 287 -30.53 23.01 26.78
N LEU A 288 -30.52 21.89 27.51
CA LEU A 288 -29.84 20.67 27.07
C LEU A 288 -30.63 19.95 25.97
N LYS A 289 -31.97 19.99 25.99
CA LYS A 289 -32.80 19.48 24.88
C LYS A 289 -32.53 20.20 23.57
N ASP A 290 -32.43 21.53 23.62
CA ASP A 290 -32.19 22.34 22.44
C ASP A 290 -30.73 22.25 21.97
N ALA A 291 -29.79 21.99 22.89
CA ALA A 291 -28.42 21.64 22.54
C ALA A 291 -28.28 20.22 21.96
N PHE A 292 -29.16 19.28 22.28
CA PHE A 292 -29.10 17.90 21.77
C PHE A 292 -29.53 17.79 20.30
N LYS A 293 -30.60 18.48 19.90
CA LYS A 293 -31.19 18.37 18.55
C LYS A 293 -30.24 18.70 17.37
N PRO A 294 -29.40 19.75 17.43
CA PRO A 294 -28.54 20.12 16.30
C PRO A 294 -27.14 19.49 16.36
N ASN A 295 -26.73 18.91 17.49
CA ASN A 295 -25.36 18.42 17.69
C ASN A 295 -25.24 16.92 17.44
N SER A 296 -24.03 16.47 17.06
CA SER A 296 -23.74 15.04 17.06
C SER A 296 -23.76 14.52 18.50
N LEU A 297 -24.04 13.21 18.67
CA LEU A 297 -24.07 12.59 19.99
C LEU A 297 -22.76 12.83 20.77
N ILE A 298 -21.62 12.74 20.07
CA ILE A 298 -20.28 12.93 20.64
C ILE A 298 -20.11 14.38 21.12
N ASP A 299 -20.48 15.36 20.30
CA ASP A 299 -20.31 16.77 20.63
C ASP A 299 -21.23 17.20 21.77
N PHE A 300 -22.45 16.65 21.83
CA PHE A 300 -23.38 16.89 22.92
C PHE A 300 -22.80 16.40 24.26
N TYR A 301 -22.37 15.14 24.33
CA TYR A 301 -21.80 14.59 25.56
C TYR A 301 -20.47 15.25 25.97
N ALA A 302 -19.66 15.67 25.00
CA ALA A 302 -18.42 16.41 25.26
C ALA A 302 -18.67 17.83 25.80
N ALA A 303 -19.84 18.41 25.52
CA ALA A 303 -20.23 19.74 25.96
C ALA A 303 -20.95 19.75 27.33
N LEU A 304 -21.26 18.58 27.91
CA LEU A 304 -21.86 18.51 29.23
C LEU A 304 -20.88 19.02 30.31
N PRO A 305 -21.34 19.78 31.31
CA PRO A 305 -20.49 20.22 32.41
C PRO A 305 -19.97 19.02 33.21
N ASN A 306 -18.68 19.00 33.55
CA ASN A 306 -18.14 18.01 34.50
C ASN A 306 -18.75 18.25 35.91
N ASP A 307 -18.94 17.17 36.69
CA ASP A 307 -19.66 17.07 37.99
C ASP A 307 -19.33 18.11 39.08
N THR A 308 -18.36 19.00 38.85
CA THR A 308 -17.99 20.06 39.80
C THR A 308 -18.86 21.31 39.70
N GLN A 309 -19.77 21.43 38.73
CA GLN A 309 -20.62 22.63 38.54
C GLN A 309 -22.14 22.42 38.71
N MET A 310 -22.62 21.18 38.87
CA MET A 310 -24.06 20.87 39.00
C MET A 310 -24.57 20.88 40.46
N GLN A 311 -23.85 21.51 41.41
CA GLN A 311 -24.37 21.80 42.76
C GLN A 311 -24.86 23.26 42.90
N GLY A 312 -24.94 24.00 41.80
CA GLY A 312 -25.03 25.45 41.83
C GLY A 312 -26.40 26.09 41.61
N HIS A 313 -27.52 25.39 41.43
CA HIS A 313 -28.82 26.06 41.22
C HIS A 313 -30.01 25.35 41.89
N SER A 314 -29.98 25.28 43.22
CA SER A 314 -31.20 25.32 44.03
C SER A 314 -31.42 26.74 44.56
N SER A 315 -32.05 27.61 43.76
CA SER A 315 -32.67 28.87 44.20
C SER A 315 -33.50 29.47 43.07
N HIS A 316 -34.77 29.10 42.96
CA HIS A 316 -35.93 30.00 43.02
C HIS A 316 -37.24 29.21 42.89
#